data_AF-A0A2L2WS10-F1
#
_entry.id   AF-A0A2L2WS10-F1
#
_cell.length_a   1.000
_cell.length_b   1.000
_cell.length_c   1.000
_cell.angle_alpha   90.00
_cell.angle_beta   90.00
_cell.angle_gamma   90.00
#
_symmetry.space_group_name_H-M   'P 1'
#
loop_
_entity.id
_entity.type
_entity.pdbx_description
1 polymer ?
#
loop_
_entity_poly.entity_id
_entity_poly.type
_entity_poly.pdbx_seq_one_letter_code
_entity_poly.pdbx_strand_id
1 'polypeptide(L)'
;MVRFDDEEWNRFLTMYEESNVYAKAVFLKAHFFGQKFKVLKVDKTLVDYYTKLSDFHAQFRGIGTNYNQVVKELRIHFSEKKAMALLYKLEKHTI
;
A
#
# COMPACT_ATOMS: atom_id res chain seq x y z
N MET A 1 17.35 17.74 -28.56
CA MET A 1 18.57 16.92 -28.48
C MET A 1 18.44 16.02 -27.26
N VAL A 2 18.56 14.70 -27.41
CA VAL A 2 18.57 13.77 -26.27
C VAL A 2 19.96 13.85 -25.64
N ARG A 3 20.04 14.07 -24.33
CA ARG A 3 21.30 14.21 -23.61
C ARG A 3 21.52 12.94 -22.79
N PHE A 4 22.62 12.27 -23.05
CA PHE A 4 23.09 11.11 -22.29
C PHE A 4 24.23 11.54 -21.38
N ASP A 5 24.38 10.89 -20.24
CA ASP A 5 25.68 10.84 -19.55
C ASP A 5 26.63 9.83 -20.22
N ASP A 6 27.88 9.78 -19.76
CA ASP A 6 28.91 8.94 -20.38
C ASP A 6 28.60 7.43 -20.27
N GLU A 7 27.91 7.00 -19.20
CA GLU A 7 27.56 5.59 -18.99
C GLU A 7 26.36 5.19 -19.86
N GLU A 8 25.33 6.03 -19.90
CA GLU A 8 24.17 5.87 -20.77
C GLU A 8 24.57 5.87 -22.25
N TRP A 9 25.52 6.73 -22.63
CA TRP A 9 26.03 6.80 -24.00
C TRP A 9 26.75 5.53 -24.43
N ASN A 10 27.61 4.97 -23.57
CA ASN A 10 28.30 3.72 -23.86
C ASN A 10 27.33 2.54 -24.01
N ARG A 11 26.34 2.42 -23.10
CA ARG A 11 25.29 1.40 -23.20
C ARG A 11 24.48 1.55 -24.49
N PHE A 12 24.14 2.78 -24.87
CA PHE A 12 23.46 3.07 -26.13
C PHE A 12 24.26 2.61 -27.35
N LEU A 13 25.58 2.87 -27.38
CA LEU A 13 26.44 2.47 -28.49
C LEU A 13 26.51 0.95 -28.65
N THR A 14 26.67 0.21 -27.55
CA THR A 14 26.67 -1.27 -27.58
C THR A 14 25.39 -1.82 -28.19
N MET A 15 24.22 -1.34 -27.72
CA MET A 15 22.93 -1.78 -28.25
C MET A 15 22.73 -1.37 -29.72
N TYR A 16 23.25 -0.21 -30.12
CA TYR A 16 23.19 0.24 -31.52
C TYR A 16 24.03 -0.66 -32.44
N GLU A 17 25.26 -0.98 -32.05
CA GLU A 17 26.17 -1.83 -32.82
C GLU A 17 25.60 -3.25 -33.02
N GLU A 18 24.99 -3.82 -31.98
CA GLU A 18 24.30 -5.11 -32.06
C GLU A 18 23.05 -5.10 -32.97
N SER A 19 22.39 -3.94 -33.10
CA SER A 19 21.17 -3.81 -33.89
C SER A 19 21.39 -3.78 -35.41
N ASN A 20 22.63 -3.49 -35.85
CA ASN A 20 23.04 -3.37 -37.26
C ASN A 20 22.20 -2.36 -38.09
N VAL A 21 21.60 -1.36 -37.43
CA VAL A 21 20.80 -0.30 -38.06
C VAL A 21 21.72 0.80 -38.61
N TYR A 22 21.40 1.37 -39.77
CA TYR A 22 22.28 2.32 -40.48
C TYR A 22 22.45 3.70 -39.80
N ALA A 23 21.59 4.05 -38.85
CA ALA A 23 21.64 5.33 -38.16
C ALA A 23 21.14 5.26 -36.71
N LYS A 24 21.89 5.89 -35.80
CA LYS A 24 21.58 5.99 -34.36
C LYS A 24 20.17 6.53 -34.08
N ALA A 25 19.71 7.52 -34.85
CA ALA A 25 18.38 8.10 -34.69
C ALA A 25 17.25 7.13 -35.09
N VAL A 26 17.50 6.24 -36.06
CA VAL A 26 16.54 5.23 -36.50
C VAL A 26 16.44 4.13 -35.46
N PHE A 27 17.58 3.70 -34.92
CA PHE A 27 17.63 2.76 -33.79
C PHE A 27 16.85 3.30 -32.58
N LEU A 28 17.09 4.57 -32.21
CA LEU A 28 16.39 5.20 -31.09
C LEU A 28 14.87 5.29 -31.32
N LYS A 29 14.42 5.67 -32.52
CA LYS A 29 12.98 5.71 -32.86
C LYS A 29 12.36 4.33 -32.82
N ALA A 30 13.02 3.32 -33.37
CA ALA A 30 12.52 1.95 -33.37
C ALA A 30 12.42 1.38 -31.96
N HIS A 31 13.41 1.66 -31.10
CA HIS A 31 13.40 1.19 -29.72
C HIS A 31 12.36 1.95 -28.86
N PHE A 32 12.26 3.27 -29.02
CA PHE A 32 11.35 4.10 -28.24
C PHE A 32 9.88 3.94 -28.65
N PHE A 33 9.58 3.87 -29.96
CA PHE A 33 8.21 3.76 -30.48
C PHE A 33 7.78 2.32 -30.80
N GLY A 34 8.73 1.39 -30.94
CA GLY A 34 8.43 -0.02 -31.19
C GLY A 34 8.06 -0.81 -29.92
N GLN A 35 8.43 -0.30 -28.75
CA GLN A 35 7.96 -0.85 -27.48
C GLN A 35 6.60 -0.25 -27.11
N LYS A 36 5.65 -1.10 -26.69
CA LYS A 36 4.36 -0.64 -26.21
C LYS A 36 4.55 0.24 -24.98
N PHE A 37 4.28 1.54 -25.13
CA PHE A 37 4.30 2.48 -24.03
C PHE A 37 3.17 2.17 -23.05
N LYS A 38 3.50 1.60 -21.88
CA LYS A 38 2.53 1.33 -20.83
C LYS A 38 2.52 2.50 -19.85
N VAL A 39 1.57 3.42 -20.01
CA VAL A 39 1.31 4.45 -19.01
C VAL A 39 0.63 3.79 -17.80
N LEU A 40 1.38 3.63 -16.71
CA LEU A 40 0.79 3.27 -15.42
C LEU A 40 0.07 4.51 -14.86
N LYS A 41 -1.22 4.63 -15.16
CA LYS A 41 -2.11 5.56 -14.45
C LYS A 41 -2.43 4.92 -13.10
N VAL A 42 -1.72 5.33 -12.05
CA VAL A 42 -2.05 4.95 -10.68
C VAL A 42 -3.26 5.78 -10.25
N ASP A 43 -4.42 5.13 -10.17
CA ASP A 43 -5.59 5.72 -9.53
C ASP A 43 -5.39 5.70 -8.01
N LYS A 44 -4.84 6.80 -7.48
CA LYS A 44 -4.57 6.96 -6.04
C LYS A 44 -5.85 6.93 -5.20
N THR A 45 -7.00 7.25 -5.78
CA THR A 45 -8.26 7.36 -5.02
C THR A 45 -8.72 6.01 -4.48
N LEU A 46 -8.55 4.96 -5.28
CA LEU A 46 -8.94 3.59 -4.93
C LEU A 46 -8.03 3.01 -3.83
N VAL A 47 -6.73 3.29 -3.91
CA VAL A 47 -5.75 2.88 -2.88
C VAL A 47 -6.02 3.58 -1.55
N ASP A 48 -6.28 4.89 -1.60
CA ASP A 48 -6.61 5.67 -0.40
C ASP A 48 -7.92 5.20 0.22
N TYR A 49 -8.91 4.84 -0.61
CA TYR A 49 -10.18 4.28 -0.15
C TYR A 49 -9.97 2.94 0.59
N TYR A 50 -9.25 1.99 -0.01
CA TYR A 50 -9.00 0.69 0.62
C TYR A 50 -8.19 0.80 1.91
N THR A 51 -7.22 1.71 1.95
CA THR A 51 -6.45 2.00 3.17
C THR A 51 -7.37 2.49 4.28
N LYS A 52 -8.18 3.52 4.01
CA LYS A 52 -9.13 4.08 4.99
C LYS A 52 -10.15 3.05 5.46
N LEU A 53 -10.67 2.21 4.57
CA LEU A 53 -11.60 1.15 4.92
C LEU A 53 -10.94 0.09 5.82
N SER A 54 -9.71 -0.28 5.51
CA SER A 54 -8.93 -1.24 6.32
C SER A 54 -8.63 -0.71 7.71
N ASP A 55 -8.26 0.57 7.80
CA ASP A 55 -8.02 1.27 9.07
C ASP A 55 -9.30 1.36 9.91
N PHE A 56 -10.44 1.64 9.26
CA PHE A 56 -11.74 1.64 9.92
C PHE A 56 -12.08 0.25 10.50
N HIS A 57 -11.85 -0.83 9.74
CA HIS A 57 -12.01 -2.19 10.26
C HIS A 57 -11.05 -2.52 11.40
N ALA A 58 -9.82 -2.00 11.38
CA ALA A 58 -8.87 -2.18 12.48
C ALA A 58 -9.37 -1.54 13.78
N GLN A 59 -10.06 -0.39 13.71
CA GLN A 59 -10.66 0.25 14.89
C GLN A 59 -11.72 -0.63 15.55
N PHE A 60 -12.64 -1.26 14.79
CA PHE A 60 -13.62 -2.18 15.38
C PHE A 60 -12.97 -3.39 16.06
N ARG A 61 -11.93 -3.95 15.44
CA ARG A 61 -11.16 -5.04 16.06
C ARG A 61 -10.50 -4.60 17.36
N GLY A 62 -9.95 -3.38 17.38
CA GLY A 62 -9.38 -2.77 18.59
C GLY A 62 -10.41 -2.63 19.71
N ILE A 63 -11.61 -2.11 19.40
CA ILE A 63 -12.71 -2.00 20.36
C ILE A 63 -13.09 -3.37 20.93
N GLY A 64 -13.29 -4.38 20.07
CA GLY A 64 -13.62 -5.74 20.51
C GLY A 64 -12.54 -6.39 21.38
N THR A 65 -11.27 -6.13 21.06
CA THR A 65 -10.12 -6.63 21.83
C THR A 65 -10.07 -6.00 23.22
N ASN A 66 -10.24 -4.68 23.29
CA ASN A 66 -10.26 -3.95 24.56
C ASN A 66 -11.45 -4.37 25.42
N TYR A 67 -12.64 -4.54 24.83
CA TYR A 67 -13.81 -5.04 25.54
C TYR A 67 -13.53 -6.40 26.18
N ASN A 68 -13.01 -7.36 25.41
CA ASN A 68 -12.68 -8.69 25.90
C ASN A 68 -11.63 -8.65 27.03
N GLN A 69 -10.63 -7.78 26.91
CA GLN A 69 -9.62 -7.59 27.95
C GLN A 69 -10.26 -7.06 29.25
N VAL A 70 -11.09 -6.01 29.17
CA VAL A 70 -11.77 -5.45 30.34
C VAL A 70 -12.64 -6.52 31.02
N VAL A 71 -13.41 -7.32 30.27
CA VAL A 71 -14.25 -8.39 30.85
C VAL A 71 -13.40 -9.43 31.59
N LYS A 72 -12.24 -9.82 31.03
CA LYS A 72 -11.30 -10.75 31.69
C LYS A 72 -10.73 -10.16 32.98
N GLU A 73 -10.26 -8.93 32.94
CA GLU A 73 -9.72 -8.23 34.11
C GLU A 73 -10.76 -8.08 35.21
N LEU A 74 -12.01 -7.73 34.85
CA LEU A 74 -13.12 -7.66 35.80
C LEU A 74 -13.36 -8.99 36.51
N ARG A 75 -13.29 -10.10 35.77
CA ARG A 75 -13.48 -11.45 36.31
C ARG A 75 -12.34 -11.89 37.24
N ILE A 76 -11.10 -11.50 36.94
CA ILE A 76 -9.92 -11.91 37.72
C ILE A 76 -9.80 -11.10 39.02
N HIS A 77 -10.05 -9.80 38.97
CA HIS A 77 -9.69 -8.89 40.07
C HIS A 77 -10.86 -8.51 41.00
N PHE A 78 -12.11 -8.73 40.59
CA PHE A 78 -13.28 -8.35 41.39
C PHE A 78 -14.11 -9.55 41.82
N SER A 79 -14.81 -9.41 42.95
CA SER A 79 -15.86 -10.36 43.31
C SER A 79 -16.98 -10.31 42.28
N GLU A 80 -17.66 -11.43 42.07
CA GLU A 80 -18.69 -11.60 41.04
C GLU A 80 -19.75 -10.49 41.05
N LYS A 81 -20.24 -10.11 42.24
CA LYS A 81 -21.21 -9.01 42.40
C LYS A 81 -20.67 -7.66 41.89
N LYS A 82 -19.40 -7.34 42.14
CA LYS A 82 -18.77 -6.09 41.67
C LYS A 82 -18.43 -6.16 40.18
N ALA A 83 -17.92 -7.31 39.71
CA ALA A 83 -17.62 -7.54 38.30
C ALA A 83 -18.88 -7.37 37.43
N MET A 84 -20.01 -7.97 37.84
CA MET A 84 -21.29 -7.84 37.13
C MET A 84 -21.81 -6.39 37.12
N ALA A 85 -21.73 -5.67 38.23
CA ALA A 85 -22.15 -4.27 38.28
C ALA A 85 -21.33 -3.37 37.32
N LEU A 86 -20.04 -3.64 37.16
CA LEU A 86 -19.18 -2.94 36.21
C LEU A 86 -19.42 -3.39 34.76
N LEU A 87 -19.68 -4.67 34.54
CA LEU A 87 -20.02 -5.23 33.22
C LEU A 87 -21.29 -4.59 32.66
N TYR A 88 -22.36 -4.46 33.45
CA TYR A 88 -23.59 -3.81 33.00
C TYR A 88 -23.40 -2.33 32.66
N LYS A 89 -22.48 -1.64 33.34
CA LYS A 89 -22.12 -0.27 32.97
C LYS A 89 -21.36 -0.25 31.66
N LEU A 90 -20.41 -1.17 31.46
CA LEU A 90 -19.65 -1.28 30.23
C LEU A 90 -20.58 -1.55 29.04
N GLU A 91 -21.50 -2.50 29.17
CA GLU A 91 -22.50 -2.85 28.17
C GLU A 91 -23.30 -1.63 27.71
N LYS A 92 -23.78 -0.79 28.64
CA LYS A 92 -24.51 0.46 28.33
C LYS A 92 -23.70 1.50 27.55
N HIS A 93 -22.37 1.47 27.60
CA HIS A 93 -21.52 2.41 26.86
C HIS A 93 -21.09 1.86 25.50
N THR A 94 -21.37 0.59 25.22
CA THR A 94 -20.93 -0.11 24.00
C THR A 94 -22.08 -0.57 23.10
N ILE A 95 -23.33 -0.34 23.52
CA ILE A 95 -24.58 -0.58 22.77
C ILE A 95 -25.19 0.75 22.34
#